data_AF-A0A9W6Q6G3-F1
#
_entry.id   AF-A0A9W6Q6G3-F1
#
_cell.length_a   1.000
_cell.length_b   1.000
_cell.length_c   1.000
_cell.angle_alpha   90.00
_cell.angle_beta   90.00
_cell.angle_gamma   90.00
#
_symmetry.space_group_name_H-M   'P 1'
#
loop_
_entity.id
_entity.type
_entity.pdbx_description
1 polymer ?
#
loop_
_entity_poly.entity_id
_entity_poly.type
_entity_poly.pdbx_seq_one_letter_code
_entity_poly.pdbx_strand_id
1 'polypeptide(L)'
;MKRQGTGGDWDLEAVYADQEAYGRRVLAGAGFPVFGWVHGAGGVPGWDVLAEYGVANGELESVEVRSGDWSSVHGPYVTVCTHRAGAELTTLLPDLEDVVEDERDRVYEHLGVDEGDTAGGVRALREWITVDGEPHPVQVHEDSRAAAGHGTVWAGRLRVGATTVTVTGRGLAPGSVELRRITDFERYIVGRTVMLRQVAALRADRRPAEPGPEPAELGLQAHRELVLQAVERSTAVLAQLRAGRSARLPRRLRGEDRQARWESAVRQQMRLASETREEADEAVTSMVNHLSRLAHHADWVSGTIEGAAAVEEVVRYTAFASEVPSLPAQRAWERLWAGGTPDLPSGTEEAWLTAWEQWRVERTQHRTRR
;
A
#
# COMPACT_ATOMS: atom_id res chain seq x y z
N MET A 1 20.57 -17.67 -37.32
CA MET A 1 19.42 -16.79 -37.62
C MET A 1 19.22 -15.85 -36.45
N LYS A 2 19.59 -14.56 -36.61
CA LYS A 2 19.32 -13.51 -35.63
C LYS A 2 17.84 -13.15 -35.70
N ARG A 3 17.06 -13.41 -34.65
CA ARG A 3 15.74 -12.77 -34.48
C ARG A 3 15.99 -11.31 -34.12
N GLN A 4 15.87 -10.43 -35.10
CA GLN A 4 15.65 -9.01 -34.86
C GLN A 4 14.24 -8.86 -34.28
N GLY A 5 14.14 -8.51 -33.00
CA GLY A 5 12.91 -8.06 -32.38
C GLY A 5 12.68 -6.59 -32.75
N THR A 6 11.86 -6.35 -33.76
CA THR A 6 11.34 -5.03 -34.14
C THR A 6 9.82 -5.01 -33.93
N GLY A 7 9.37 -5.24 -32.70
CA GLY A 7 7.95 -5.38 -32.37
C GLY A 7 7.58 -4.79 -31.00
N GLY A 8 8.04 -3.57 -30.70
CA GLY A 8 7.75 -2.90 -29.42
C GLY A 8 6.71 -1.79 -29.50
N ASP A 9 6.71 -1.01 -30.59
CA ASP A 9 5.96 0.25 -30.64
C ASP A 9 4.59 0.13 -31.32
N TRP A 10 4.48 -0.72 -32.36
CA TRP A 10 3.24 -0.95 -33.10
C TRP A 10 2.18 -1.74 -32.30
N ASP A 11 2.59 -2.43 -31.24
CA ASP A 11 1.70 -3.21 -30.38
C ASP A 11 1.07 -2.34 -29.27
N LEU A 12 1.82 -1.39 -28.73
CA LEU A 12 1.35 -0.49 -27.67
C LEU A 12 0.27 0.48 -28.14
N GLU A 13 0.43 1.06 -29.34
CA GLU A 13 -0.59 1.95 -29.91
C GLU A 13 -1.92 1.23 -30.17
N ALA A 14 -1.86 -0.05 -30.60
CA ALA A 14 -3.05 -0.87 -30.76
C ALA A 14 -3.73 -1.16 -29.41
N VAL A 15 -2.94 -1.50 -28.38
CA VAL A 15 -3.45 -1.70 -27.01
C VAL A 15 -4.14 -0.45 -26.49
N TYR A 16 -3.55 0.74 -26.67
CA TYR A 16 -4.18 2.00 -26.25
C TYR A 16 -5.46 2.29 -27.04
N ALA A 17 -5.47 2.09 -28.36
CA ALA A 17 -6.66 2.28 -29.17
C ALA A 17 -7.81 1.34 -28.77
N ASP A 18 -7.49 0.06 -28.50
CA ASP A 18 -8.46 -0.92 -28.02
C ASP A 18 -9.01 -0.56 -26.65
N GLN A 19 -8.15 -0.06 -25.75
CA GLN A 19 -8.56 0.43 -24.44
C GLN A 19 -9.50 1.64 -24.54
N GLU A 20 -9.20 2.60 -25.42
CA GLU A 20 -10.09 3.74 -25.66
C GLU A 20 -11.43 3.28 -26.23
N ALA A 21 -11.42 2.39 -27.23
CA ALA A 21 -12.64 1.84 -27.82
C ALA A 21 -13.48 1.07 -26.77
N TYR A 22 -12.83 0.36 -25.85
CA TYR A 22 -13.51 -0.29 -24.73
C TYR A 22 -14.10 0.73 -23.75
N GLY A 23 -13.33 1.76 -23.37
CA GLY A 23 -13.81 2.85 -22.52
C GLY A 23 -15.04 3.55 -23.08
N ARG A 24 -15.05 3.84 -24.39
CA ARG A 24 -16.21 4.38 -25.11
C ARG A 24 -17.44 3.48 -24.97
N ARG A 25 -17.27 2.18 -25.21
CA ARG A 25 -18.38 1.20 -25.09
C ARG A 25 -18.94 1.14 -23.67
N VAL A 26 -18.07 1.08 -22.66
CA VAL A 26 -18.48 0.98 -21.25
C VAL A 26 -19.22 2.24 -20.83
N LEU A 27 -18.67 3.43 -21.11
CA LEU A 27 -19.25 4.70 -20.68
C LEU A 27 -20.50 5.09 -21.47
N ALA A 28 -20.65 4.65 -22.72
CA ALA A 28 -21.91 4.78 -23.46
C ALA A 28 -23.07 4.02 -22.79
N GLY A 29 -22.76 2.97 -22.00
CA GLY A 29 -23.73 2.20 -21.22
C GLY A 29 -24.02 2.78 -19.83
N ALA A 30 -23.49 3.95 -19.47
CA ALA A 30 -23.68 4.55 -18.15
C ALA A 30 -25.16 4.93 -17.92
N GLY A 31 -25.86 4.14 -17.10
CA GLY A 31 -27.27 4.37 -16.73
C GLY A 31 -27.50 5.43 -15.65
N PHE A 32 -26.49 6.23 -15.30
CA PHE A 32 -26.54 7.24 -14.23
C PHE A 32 -25.68 8.46 -14.60
N PRO A 33 -25.97 9.66 -14.05
CA PRO A 33 -25.15 10.84 -14.32
C PRO A 33 -23.77 10.67 -13.69
N VAL A 34 -22.71 10.91 -14.48
CA VAL A 34 -21.33 10.98 -14.00
C VAL A 34 -20.93 12.44 -13.88
N PHE A 35 -20.27 12.79 -12.77
CA PHE A 35 -19.84 14.15 -12.49
C PHE A 35 -18.33 14.28 -12.64
N GLY A 36 -17.89 15.46 -13.09
CA GLY A 36 -16.49 15.84 -13.17
C GLY A 36 -16.28 17.25 -12.65
N TRP A 37 -15.06 17.56 -12.24
CA TRP A 37 -14.70 18.91 -11.79
C TRP A 37 -14.63 19.87 -12.98
N VAL A 38 -15.24 21.03 -12.84
CA VAL A 38 -15.10 22.15 -13.76
C VAL A 38 -14.06 23.10 -13.19
N HIS A 39 -12.84 23.01 -13.69
CA HIS A 39 -11.86 24.05 -13.47
C HIS A 39 -12.05 25.14 -14.54
N GLY A 40 -12.13 26.40 -14.11
CA GLY A 40 -12.34 27.52 -15.03
C GLY A 40 -11.30 27.57 -16.15
N ALA A 41 -11.60 28.30 -17.24
CA ALA A 41 -10.78 28.42 -18.45
C ALA A 41 -9.36 28.98 -18.25
N GLY A 42 -8.91 29.18 -17.00
CA GLY A 42 -7.64 29.77 -16.58
C GLY A 42 -6.46 28.81 -16.43
N GLY A 43 -6.41 27.70 -17.19
CA GLY A 43 -5.16 26.97 -17.40
C GLY A 43 -4.60 26.24 -16.18
N VAL A 44 -5.44 25.52 -15.42
CA VAL A 44 -4.92 24.52 -14.49
C VAL A 44 -4.10 23.50 -15.30
N PRO A 45 -2.79 23.34 -15.02
CA PRO A 45 -1.99 22.33 -15.68
C PRO A 45 -2.57 20.94 -15.43
N GLY A 46 -2.58 20.08 -16.45
CA GLY A 46 -3.04 18.70 -16.30
C GLY A 46 -4.06 18.29 -17.34
N TRP A 47 -4.54 17.05 -17.20
CA TRP A 47 -5.48 16.42 -18.13
C TRP A 47 -6.69 15.94 -17.34
N ASP A 48 -7.85 16.03 -17.97
CA ASP A 48 -9.05 15.30 -17.56
C ASP A 48 -8.87 13.82 -17.92
N VAL A 49 -8.94 12.94 -16.94
CA VAL A 49 -8.62 11.52 -17.10
C VAL A 49 -9.73 10.64 -16.56
N LEU A 50 -10.13 9.63 -17.32
CA LEU A 50 -10.86 8.49 -16.81
C LEU A 50 -9.90 7.62 -16.01
N ALA A 51 -10.00 7.64 -14.69
CA ALA A 51 -9.08 6.91 -13.83
C ALA A 51 -9.46 5.43 -13.73
N GLU A 52 -10.71 5.20 -13.35
CA GLU A 52 -11.23 3.87 -13.02
C GLU A 52 -12.74 3.81 -13.28
N TYR A 53 -13.26 2.60 -13.39
CA TYR A 53 -14.69 2.33 -13.34
C TYR A 53 -14.93 0.93 -12.79
N GLY A 54 -15.97 0.79 -11.99
CA GLY A 54 -16.41 -0.48 -11.43
C GLY A 54 -17.55 -1.09 -12.24
N VAL A 55 -17.46 -2.38 -12.56
CA VAL A 55 -18.55 -3.14 -13.18
C VAL A 55 -18.89 -4.31 -12.25
N ALA A 56 -20.17 -4.43 -11.88
CA ALA A 56 -20.67 -5.60 -11.16
C ALA A 56 -21.90 -6.16 -11.88
N ASN A 57 -21.99 -7.48 -11.96
CA ASN A 57 -23.07 -8.18 -12.68
C ASN A 57 -23.26 -7.71 -14.14
N GLY A 58 -22.17 -7.28 -14.79
CA GLY A 58 -22.19 -6.77 -16.16
C GLY A 58 -22.69 -5.33 -16.32
N GLU A 59 -23.02 -4.65 -15.22
CA GLU A 59 -23.49 -3.27 -15.22
C GLU A 59 -22.45 -2.33 -14.59
N LEU A 60 -22.37 -1.10 -15.11
CA LEU A 60 -21.51 -0.06 -14.58
C LEU A 60 -22.04 0.40 -13.21
N GLU A 61 -21.23 0.28 -12.17
CA GLU A 61 -21.57 0.67 -10.79
C GLU A 61 -20.90 1.96 -10.35
N SER A 62 -19.69 2.22 -10.83
CA SER A 62 -18.96 3.43 -10.48
C SER A 62 -18.10 3.93 -11.64
N VAL A 63 -17.89 5.24 -11.68
CA VAL A 63 -16.96 5.90 -12.62
C VAL A 63 -16.13 6.91 -11.84
N GLU A 64 -14.81 6.79 -11.93
CA GLU A 64 -13.85 7.72 -11.36
C GLU A 64 -13.18 8.53 -12.46
N VAL A 65 -13.27 9.85 -12.33
CA VAL A 65 -12.53 10.80 -13.15
C VAL A 65 -11.58 11.63 -12.30
N ARG A 66 -10.47 12.03 -12.89
CA ARG A 66 -9.45 12.89 -12.29
C ARG A 66 -9.24 14.11 -13.15
N SER A 67 -9.04 15.26 -12.52
CA SER A 67 -8.86 16.54 -13.18
C SER A 67 -7.79 17.37 -12.45
N GLY A 68 -7.02 18.14 -13.21
CA GLY A 68 -5.96 19.01 -12.70
C GLY A 68 -4.57 18.37 -12.68
N ASP A 69 -3.67 18.95 -11.89
CA ASP A 69 -2.25 18.58 -11.86
C ASP A 69 -2.01 17.40 -10.91
N TRP A 70 -2.17 16.21 -11.46
CA TRP A 70 -1.90 14.96 -10.76
C TRP A 70 -0.41 14.68 -10.55
N SER A 71 0.47 15.42 -11.24
CA SER A 71 1.94 15.32 -11.13
C SER A 71 2.52 16.24 -10.04
N SER A 72 1.74 17.21 -9.58
CA SER A 72 2.11 18.12 -8.50
C SER A 72 1.67 17.59 -7.14
N VAL A 73 2.61 17.56 -6.19
CA VAL A 73 2.38 17.29 -4.76
C VAL A 73 1.43 18.32 -4.15
N HIS A 74 1.35 19.54 -4.69
CA HIS A 74 0.53 20.60 -4.13
C HIS A 74 -0.81 20.78 -4.85
N GLY A 75 -1.04 20.06 -5.95
CA GLY A 75 -2.21 20.27 -6.81
C GLY A 75 -2.09 21.56 -7.64
N PRO A 76 -3.20 22.13 -8.12
CA PRO A 76 -4.59 21.75 -7.80
C PRO A 76 -5.00 20.45 -8.50
N TYR A 77 -5.65 19.54 -7.76
CA TYR A 77 -6.06 18.23 -8.25
C TYR A 77 -7.38 17.79 -7.60
N VAL A 78 -8.27 17.20 -8.39
CA VAL A 78 -9.55 16.65 -7.91
C VAL A 78 -9.81 15.27 -8.54
N THR A 79 -10.15 14.31 -7.71
CA THR A 79 -10.77 13.03 -8.09
C THR A 79 -12.25 13.09 -7.80
N VAL A 80 -13.09 12.63 -8.74
CA VAL A 80 -14.54 12.51 -8.55
C VAL A 80 -14.94 11.08 -8.88
N CYS A 81 -15.39 10.34 -7.87
CA CYS A 81 -15.93 9.00 -8.03
C CYS A 81 -17.45 9.03 -7.86
N THR A 82 -18.15 8.76 -8.96
CA THR A 82 -19.61 8.73 -9.03
C THR A 82 -20.10 7.29 -8.94
N HIS A 83 -20.97 6.99 -7.98
CA HIS A 83 -21.56 5.67 -7.78
C HIS A 83 -23.03 5.66 -8.20
N ARG A 84 -23.43 4.61 -8.92
CA ARG A 84 -24.83 4.35 -9.25
C ARG A 84 -25.69 4.29 -7.98
N ALA A 85 -26.93 4.72 -8.11
CA ALA A 85 -27.93 4.55 -7.05
C ALA A 85 -27.99 3.10 -6.56
N GLY A 86 -27.93 2.92 -5.24
CA GLY A 86 -27.99 1.60 -4.61
C GLY A 86 -26.68 0.79 -4.65
N ALA A 87 -25.60 1.29 -5.27
CA ALA A 87 -24.30 0.62 -5.23
C ALA A 87 -23.77 0.42 -3.80
N GLU A 88 -24.16 1.30 -2.86
CA GLU A 88 -23.84 1.18 -1.43
C GLU A 88 -24.40 -0.10 -0.78
N LEU A 89 -25.42 -0.71 -1.39
CA LEU A 89 -26.05 -1.94 -0.90
C LEU A 89 -25.30 -3.19 -1.36
N THR A 90 -24.60 -3.12 -2.49
CA THR A 90 -23.83 -4.23 -3.07
C THR A 90 -22.35 -4.15 -2.69
N THR A 91 -21.81 -2.94 -2.54
CA THR A 91 -20.42 -2.67 -2.23
C THR A 91 -20.33 -1.60 -1.13
N LEU A 92 -19.61 -1.91 -0.06
CA LEU A 92 -19.34 -0.93 1.00
C LEU A 92 -18.49 0.21 0.42
N LEU A 93 -18.98 1.44 0.50
CA LEU A 93 -18.19 2.61 0.09
C LEU A 93 -16.99 2.78 1.04
N PRO A 94 -15.80 3.15 0.53
CA PRO A 94 -14.61 3.34 1.37
C PRO A 94 -14.84 4.48 2.37
N ASP A 95 -14.24 4.43 3.55
CA ASP A 95 -14.33 5.55 4.49
C ASP A 95 -13.61 6.79 3.94
N LEU A 96 -14.06 7.99 4.32
CA LEU A 96 -13.43 9.23 3.83
C LEU A 96 -11.97 9.36 4.27
N GLU A 97 -11.61 8.80 5.42
CA GLU A 97 -10.21 8.68 5.88
C GLU A 97 -9.41 7.82 4.89
N ASP A 98 -9.93 6.66 4.49
CA ASP A 98 -9.27 5.76 3.54
C ASP A 98 -9.06 6.43 2.17
N VAL A 99 -10.04 7.21 1.71
CA VAL A 99 -9.96 7.96 0.45
C VAL A 99 -8.89 9.07 0.50
N VAL A 100 -8.71 9.73 1.66
CA VAL A 100 -7.61 10.69 1.86
C VAL A 100 -6.27 9.97 1.83
N GLU A 101 -6.16 8.83 2.52
CA GLU A 101 -4.94 8.01 2.53
C GLU A 101 -4.62 7.44 1.14
N ASP A 102 -5.63 7.07 0.34
CA ASP A 102 -5.46 6.64 -1.06
C ASP A 102 -4.78 7.70 -1.91
N GLU A 103 -5.18 8.96 -1.76
CA GLU A 103 -4.58 10.05 -2.53
C GLU A 103 -3.16 10.37 -2.07
N ARG A 104 -2.90 10.28 -0.77
CA ARG A 104 -1.55 10.39 -0.21
C ARG A 104 -0.64 9.26 -0.69
N ASP A 105 -1.16 8.04 -0.77
CA ASP A 105 -0.45 6.88 -1.32
C ASP A 105 -0.16 7.04 -2.80
N ARG A 106 -1.13 7.56 -3.56
CA ARG A 106 -0.91 7.90 -4.96
C ARG A 106 0.23 8.91 -5.12
N VAL A 107 0.29 9.96 -4.29
CA VAL A 107 1.39 10.95 -4.30
C VAL A 107 2.73 10.28 -4.04
N TYR A 108 2.82 9.41 -3.03
CA TYR A 108 4.04 8.65 -2.76
C TYR A 108 4.44 7.76 -3.94
N GLU A 109 3.53 6.94 -4.45
CA GLU A 109 3.82 5.99 -5.52
C GLU A 109 4.19 6.70 -6.83
N HIS A 110 3.49 7.79 -7.18
CA HIS A 110 3.70 8.48 -8.45
C HIS A 110 4.84 9.49 -8.38
N LEU A 111 5.04 10.17 -7.26
CA LEU A 111 5.99 11.29 -7.14
C LEU A 111 7.21 10.96 -6.27
N GLY A 112 7.21 9.83 -5.56
CA GLY A 112 8.29 9.43 -4.66
C GLY A 112 8.39 10.30 -3.40
N VAL A 113 7.35 11.08 -3.11
CA VAL A 113 7.32 12.01 -1.98
C VAL A 113 6.72 11.29 -0.78
N ASP A 114 7.57 10.87 0.15
CA ASP A 114 7.14 10.37 1.45
C ASP A 114 6.75 11.55 2.34
N GLU A 115 5.45 11.74 2.53
CA GLU A 115 4.91 12.76 3.42
C GLU A 115 4.92 12.33 4.91
N GLY A 116 5.60 11.21 5.19
CA GLY A 116 5.75 10.59 6.50
C GLY A 116 4.46 10.00 7.06
N ASP A 117 4.57 9.28 8.17
CA ASP A 117 3.42 8.88 9.00
C ASP A 117 3.08 9.98 10.03
N THR A 118 3.45 11.23 9.74
CA THR A 118 3.21 12.36 10.65
C THR A 118 1.72 12.53 10.88
N ALA A 119 1.30 12.58 12.16
CA ALA A 119 -0.08 12.77 12.52
C ALA A 119 -0.61 14.08 11.92
N GLY A 120 -1.41 13.94 10.87
CA GLY A 120 -2.12 15.04 10.25
C GLY A 120 -3.15 15.64 11.19
N GLY A 121 -3.45 16.93 10.98
CA GLY A 121 -4.63 17.53 11.60
C GLY A 121 -5.87 16.99 10.90
N VAL A 122 -6.60 16.08 11.55
CA VAL A 122 -7.86 15.53 11.04
C VAL A 122 -9.03 16.43 11.44
N ARG A 123 -9.80 16.92 10.46
CA ARG A 123 -11.00 17.70 10.72
C ARG A 123 -12.20 17.15 9.93
N ALA A 124 -13.28 16.86 10.65
CA ALA A 124 -14.58 16.61 10.04
C ALA A 124 -15.32 17.94 9.83
N LEU A 125 -15.65 18.26 8.58
CA LEU A 125 -16.34 19.49 8.19
C LEU A 125 -17.69 19.17 7.54
N ARG A 126 -18.65 20.07 7.75
CA ARG A 126 -19.85 20.16 6.90
C ARG A 126 -19.66 21.39 6.02
N GLU A 127 -19.37 21.15 4.75
CA GLU A 127 -19.21 22.20 3.74
C GLU A 127 -20.27 22.05 2.66
N TRP A 128 -20.14 22.87 1.61
CA TRP A 128 -20.98 22.84 0.43
C TRP A 128 -20.11 22.69 -0.80
N ILE A 129 -20.48 21.80 -1.71
CA ILE A 129 -19.90 21.70 -3.06
C ILE A 129 -20.98 22.11 -4.04
N THR A 130 -20.63 22.90 -5.05
CA THR A 130 -21.59 23.31 -6.08
C THR A 130 -21.68 22.23 -7.14
N VAL A 131 -22.89 21.74 -7.45
CA VAL A 131 -23.14 20.76 -8.51
C VAL A 131 -24.15 21.34 -9.49
N ASP A 132 -23.77 21.46 -10.77
CA ASP A 132 -24.60 22.06 -11.82
C ASP A 132 -25.18 23.44 -11.43
N GLY A 133 -24.42 24.22 -10.66
CA GLY A 133 -24.81 25.55 -10.17
C GLY A 133 -25.57 25.58 -8.84
N GLU A 134 -25.92 24.42 -8.27
CA GLU A 134 -26.63 24.33 -6.99
C GLU A 134 -25.72 23.87 -5.84
N PRO A 135 -25.77 24.49 -4.65
CA PRO A 135 -24.97 24.05 -3.51
C PRO A 135 -25.52 22.76 -2.90
N HIS A 136 -24.64 21.80 -2.63
CA HIS A 136 -24.99 20.52 -2.00
C HIS A 136 -24.16 20.28 -0.73
N PRO A 137 -24.79 19.83 0.37
CA PRO A 137 -24.07 19.58 1.60
C PRO A 137 -23.12 18.39 1.42
N VAL A 138 -21.89 18.54 1.90
CA VAL A 138 -20.86 17.50 1.84
C VAL A 138 -20.33 17.21 3.24
N GLN A 139 -20.19 15.93 3.56
CA GLN A 139 -19.39 15.50 4.71
C GLN A 139 -17.94 15.42 4.26
N VAL A 140 -17.05 16.20 4.87
CA VAL A 140 -15.64 16.26 4.49
C VAL A 140 -14.77 15.72 5.62
N HIS A 141 -13.79 14.91 5.26
CA HIS A 141 -12.63 14.54 6.07
C HIS A 141 -11.41 15.23 5.47
N GLU A 142 -10.73 16.06 6.26
CA GLU A 142 -9.53 16.79 5.85
C GLU A 142 -8.32 16.29 6.66
N ASP A 143 -7.21 16.01 5.97
CA ASP A 143 -5.88 15.79 6.55
C ASP A 143 -4.96 16.94 6.10
N SER A 144 -4.64 17.83 7.04
CA SER A 144 -3.64 18.87 6.83
C SER A 144 -2.29 18.52 7.46
N ARG A 145 -1.24 18.55 6.63
CA ARG A 145 0.16 18.34 7.02
C ARG A 145 1.03 19.57 6.73
N ALA A 146 0.41 20.75 6.73
CA ALA A 146 1.08 22.02 6.42
C ALA A 146 2.29 22.30 7.32
N ALA A 147 2.23 21.88 8.60
CA ALA A 147 3.35 22.02 9.53
C ALA A 147 4.61 21.23 9.12
N ALA A 148 4.43 20.16 8.35
CA ALA A 148 5.52 19.35 7.77
C ALA A 148 5.89 19.77 6.34
N GLY A 149 5.34 20.90 5.84
CA GLY A 149 5.59 21.38 4.48
C GLY A 149 4.77 20.66 3.39
N HIS A 150 3.85 19.78 3.77
CA HIS A 150 3.00 19.02 2.85
C HIS A 150 1.66 19.72 2.60
N GLY A 151 1.08 19.49 1.42
CA GLY A 151 -0.23 20.05 1.05
C GLY A 151 -1.37 19.49 1.91
N THR A 152 -2.53 20.16 1.88
CA THR A 152 -3.77 19.63 2.47
C THR A 152 -4.46 18.70 1.46
N VAL A 153 -4.91 17.54 1.95
CA VAL A 153 -5.71 16.57 1.19
C VAL A 153 -7.02 16.37 1.93
N TRP A 154 -8.13 16.34 1.20
CA TRP A 154 -9.44 16.10 1.79
C TRP A 154 -10.27 15.18 0.90
N ALA A 155 -11.21 14.47 1.52
CA ALA A 155 -12.22 13.68 0.84
C ALA A 155 -13.60 14.10 1.34
N GLY A 156 -14.55 14.26 0.43
CA GLY A 156 -15.92 14.65 0.67
C GLY A 156 -16.91 13.63 0.10
N ARG A 157 -18.00 13.37 0.81
CA ARG A 157 -19.14 12.59 0.28
C ARG A 157 -20.41 13.43 0.26
N LEU A 158 -21.08 13.41 -0.88
CA LEU A 158 -22.37 14.08 -1.10
C LEU A 158 -23.32 13.18 -1.89
N ARG A 159 -24.62 13.47 -1.80
CA ARG A 159 -25.66 12.84 -2.63
C ARG A 159 -26.19 13.85 -3.63
N VAL A 160 -26.29 13.44 -4.89
CA VAL A 160 -26.85 14.22 -5.99
C VAL A 160 -27.99 13.41 -6.60
N GLY A 161 -29.23 13.76 -6.25
CA GLY A 161 -30.38 12.91 -6.52
C GLY A 161 -30.23 11.53 -5.87
N ALA A 162 -30.23 10.47 -6.68
CA ALA A 162 -30.05 9.09 -6.22
C ALA A 162 -28.59 8.60 -6.26
N THR A 163 -27.68 9.42 -6.80
CA THR A 163 -26.27 9.08 -7.02
C THR A 163 -25.44 9.52 -5.82
N THR A 164 -24.51 8.68 -5.38
CA THR A 164 -23.52 9.06 -4.37
C THR A 164 -22.22 9.46 -5.03
N VAL A 165 -21.69 10.61 -4.65
CA VAL A 165 -20.46 11.17 -5.20
C VAL A 165 -19.43 11.28 -4.07
N THR A 166 -18.25 10.73 -4.29
CA THR A 166 -17.07 10.93 -3.44
C THR A 166 -16.10 11.83 -4.20
N VAL A 167 -15.63 12.89 -3.56
CA VAL A 167 -14.72 13.88 -4.13
C VAL A 167 -13.46 13.91 -3.30
N THR A 168 -12.30 13.79 -3.93
CA THR A 168 -11.01 13.94 -3.25
C THR A 168 -10.31 15.14 -3.84
N GLY A 169 -9.85 16.06 -2.99
CA GLY A 169 -9.21 17.30 -3.45
C GLY A 169 -7.84 17.51 -2.81
N ARG A 170 -6.95 18.12 -3.59
CA ARG A 170 -5.63 18.61 -3.15
C ARG A 170 -5.34 19.98 -3.73
N GLY A 171 -4.79 20.87 -2.91
CA GLY A 171 -4.44 22.23 -3.33
C GLY A 171 -5.64 23.16 -3.54
N LEU A 172 -6.82 22.74 -3.08
CA LEU A 172 -8.10 23.41 -3.27
C LEU A 172 -8.92 23.28 -1.99
N ALA A 173 -9.72 24.30 -1.67
CA ALA A 173 -10.71 24.20 -0.61
C ALA A 173 -11.95 23.43 -1.12
N PRO A 174 -12.66 22.63 -0.29
CA PRO A 174 -13.84 21.89 -0.75
C PRO A 174 -14.90 22.80 -1.36
N GLY A 175 -15.20 23.95 -0.73
CA GLY A 175 -16.12 24.95 -1.28
C GLY A 175 -15.70 25.62 -2.60
N SER A 176 -14.48 25.40 -3.10
CA SER A 176 -14.04 25.90 -4.41
C SER A 176 -14.25 24.90 -5.55
N VAL A 177 -14.70 23.67 -5.24
CA VAL A 177 -14.97 22.64 -6.24
C VAL A 177 -16.37 22.84 -6.81
N GLU A 178 -16.45 23.02 -8.13
CA GLU A 178 -17.69 22.98 -8.90
C GLU A 178 -17.74 21.69 -9.71
N LEU A 179 -18.74 20.85 -9.45
CA LEU A 179 -18.99 19.66 -10.25
C LEU A 179 -20.02 19.96 -11.32
N ARG A 180 -19.83 19.37 -12.50
CA ARG A 180 -20.87 19.31 -13.52
C ARG A 180 -21.04 17.91 -14.06
N ARG A 181 -22.25 17.63 -14.53
CA ARG A 181 -22.49 16.40 -15.29
C ARG A 181 -21.62 16.36 -16.53
N ILE A 182 -20.93 15.25 -16.72
CA ILE A 182 -20.16 14.97 -17.94
C ILE A 182 -21.13 14.53 -19.03
N THR A 183 -21.15 15.28 -20.12
CA THR A 183 -21.95 14.95 -21.32
C THR A 183 -21.13 14.31 -22.43
N ASP A 184 -19.81 14.51 -22.40
CA ASP A 184 -18.86 13.94 -23.36
C ASP A 184 -17.64 13.40 -22.60
N PHE A 185 -17.40 12.09 -22.75
CA PHE A 185 -16.31 11.38 -22.08
C PHE A 185 -15.02 11.34 -22.89
N GLU A 186 -15.01 11.77 -24.16
CA GLU A 186 -13.83 11.60 -25.02
C GLU A 186 -12.58 12.23 -24.43
N ARG A 187 -12.71 13.43 -23.85
CA ARG A 187 -11.57 14.09 -23.18
C ARG A 187 -10.96 13.24 -22.06
N TYR A 188 -11.80 12.56 -21.27
CA TYR A 188 -11.37 11.72 -20.15
C TYR A 188 -10.78 10.40 -20.64
N ILE A 189 -11.37 9.79 -21.67
CA ILE A 189 -10.90 8.54 -22.26
C ILE A 189 -9.51 8.73 -22.88
N VAL A 190 -9.34 9.77 -23.71
CA VAL A 190 -8.03 10.10 -24.32
C VAL A 190 -7.02 10.51 -23.25
N GLY A 191 -7.46 11.27 -22.23
CA GLY A 191 -6.62 11.62 -21.08
C GLY A 191 -6.07 10.41 -20.34
N ARG A 192 -6.83 9.30 -20.25
CA ARG A 192 -6.35 8.04 -19.67
C ARG A 192 -5.17 7.47 -20.43
N THR A 193 -5.22 7.48 -21.76
CA THR A 193 -4.09 7.05 -22.59
C THR A 193 -2.84 7.89 -22.32
N VAL A 194 -3.00 9.22 -22.24
CA VAL A 194 -1.90 10.15 -21.92
C VAL A 194 -1.32 9.86 -20.54
N MET A 195 -2.17 9.67 -19.52
CA MET A 195 -1.76 9.33 -18.16
C MET A 195 -0.97 8.02 -18.14
N LEU A 196 -1.48 6.97 -18.79
CA LEU A 196 -0.82 5.67 -18.82
C LEU A 196 0.55 5.72 -19.49
N ARG A 197 0.70 6.50 -20.57
CA ARG A 197 2.01 6.74 -21.20
C ARG A 197 2.98 7.44 -20.24
N GLN A 198 2.52 8.47 -19.52
CA GLN A 198 3.36 9.18 -18.54
C GLN A 198 3.77 8.28 -17.38
N VAL A 199 2.85 7.47 -16.83
CA VAL A 199 3.16 6.50 -15.77
C VAL A 199 4.14 5.44 -16.28
N ALA A 200 3.99 4.96 -17.51
CA ALA A 200 4.93 4.01 -18.12
C ALA A 200 6.34 4.62 -18.27
N ALA A 201 6.44 5.88 -18.71
CA ALA A 201 7.71 6.60 -18.81
C ALA A 201 8.37 6.77 -17.43
N LEU A 202 7.62 7.21 -16.42
CA LEU A 202 8.13 7.35 -15.05
C LEU A 202 8.62 6.01 -14.47
N ARG A 203 7.93 4.90 -14.76
CA ARG A 203 8.36 3.56 -14.33
C ARG A 203 9.60 3.09 -15.07
N ALA A 204 9.74 3.41 -16.35
CA ALA A 204 10.94 3.08 -17.12
C ALA A 204 12.18 3.78 -16.54
N ASP A 205 12.04 5.05 -16.16
CA ASP A 205 13.12 5.82 -15.52
C ASP A 205 13.47 5.33 -14.11
N ARG A 206 12.48 4.80 -13.38
CA ARG A 206 12.67 4.27 -12.01
C ARG A 206 13.10 2.82 -11.96
N ARG A 207 13.15 2.10 -13.09
CA ARG A 207 13.52 0.68 -13.11
C ARG A 207 14.90 0.56 -12.44
N PRO A 208 15.01 -0.11 -11.27
CA PRO A 208 16.28 -0.26 -10.62
C PRO A 208 17.23 -0.95 -11.60
N ALA A 209 18.46 -0.42 -11.69
CA ALA A 209 19.50 -1.05 -12.49
C ALA A 209 19.57 -2.55 -12.13
N GLU A 210 19.76 -3.42 -13.12
CA GLU A 210 20.01 -4.84 -12.84
C GLU A 210 21.08 -4.91 -11.75
N PRO A 211 20.83 -5.62 -10.63
CA PRO A 211 21.74 -5.62 -9.52
C PRO A 211 23.09 -6.12 -10.04
N GLY A 212 24.09 -5.23 -10.05
CA GLY A 212 25.46 -5.61 -10.28
C GLY A 212 25.89 -6.63 -9.22
N PRO A 213 26.97 -7.40 -9.46
CA PRO A 213 27.48 -8.31 -8.44
C PRO A 213 27.83 -7.51 -7.18
N GLU A 214 26.99 -7.62 -6.15
CA GLU A 214 27.18 -6.85 -4.93
C GLU A 214 28.48 -7.29 -4.21
N PRO A 215 29.25 -6.34 -3.69
CA PRO A 215 30.40 -6.66 -2.85
C PRO A 215 29.89 -7.41 -1.62
N ALA A 216 30.32 -8.67 -1.47
CA ALA A 216 30.13 -9.56 -0.32
C ALA A 216 29.03 -9.10 0.67
N GLU A 217 27.78 -9.51 0.42
CA GLU A 217 26.65 -9.32 1.34
C GLU A 217 27.13 -9.59 2.78
N LEU A 218 27.12 -8.52 3.60
CA LEU A 218 27.81 -8.42 4.89
C LEU A 218 27.19 -9.37 5.93
N GLY A 219 27.60 -10.65 5.93
CA GLY A 219 27.25 -11.62 6.97
C GLY A 219 25.73 -11.80 7.13
N LEU A 220 25.21 -11.54 8.33
CA LEU A 220 23.79 -11.77 8.68
C LEU A 220 22.85 -10.59 8.33
N GLN A 221 23.35 -9.55 7.67
CA GLN A 221 22.58 -8.30 7.46
C GLN A 221 21.29 -8.51 6.65
N ALA A 222 21.34 -9.29 5.57
CA ALA A 222 20.16 -9.56 4.73
C ALA A 222 19.01 -10.23 5.53
N HIS A 223 19.35 -11.15 6.44
CA HIS A 223 18.39 -11.80 7.32
C HIS A 223 17.74 -10.81 8.29
N ARG A 224 18.56 -9.93 8.91
CA ARG A 224 18.07 -8.92 9.86
C ARG A 224 17.11 -7.96 9.19
N GLU A 225 17.49 -7.41 8.05
CA GLU A 225 16.67 -6.43 7.32
C GLU A 225 15.33 -7.04 6.91
N LEU A 226 15.35 -8.27 6.38
CA LEU A 226 14.13 -8.98 6.01
C LEU A 226 13.21 -9.20 7.21
N VAL A 227 13.75 -9.66 8.34
CA VAL A 227 13.00 -9.93 9.57
C VAL A 227 12.42 -8.65 10.18
N LEU A 228 13.23 -7.59 10.31
CA LEU A 228 12.78 -6.33 10.88
C LEU A 228 11.63 -5.75 10.05
N GLN A 229 11.76 -5.80 8.72
CA GLN A 229 10.69 -5.38 7.82
C GLN A 229 9.43 -6.25 7.99
N ALA A 230 9.57 -7.57 8.11
CA ALA A 230 8.44 -8.48 8.28
C ALA A 230 7.70 -8.28 9.62
N VAL A 231 8.44 -8.08 10.72
CA VAL A 231 7.89 -7.76 12.04
C VAL A 231 7.14 -6.43 11.98
N GLU A 232 7.76 -5.39 11.43
CA GLU A 232 7.15 -4.07 11.29
C GLU A 232 5.85 -4.15 10.48
N ARG A 233 5.88 -4.89 9.37
CA ARG A 233 4.72 -5.13 8.50
C ARG A 233 3.58 -5.82 9.26
N SER A 234 3.90 -6.92 9.97
CA SER A 234 2.92 -7.67 10.77
C SER A 234 2.28 -6.80 11.85
N THR A 235 3.10 -6.05 12.60
CA THR A 235 2.60 -5.17 13.66
C THR A 235 1.72 -4.04 13.13
N ALA A 236 2.06 -3.46 11.99
CA ALA A 236 1.27 -2.39 11.38
C ALA A 236 -0.11 -2.88 10.92
N VAL A 237 -0.18 -4.06 10.29
CA VAL A 237 -1.47 -4.70 9.92
C VAL A 237 -2.33 -4.93 11.15
N LEU A 238 -1.75 -5.50 12.21
CA LEU A 238 -2.48 -5.81 13.43
C LEU A 238 -2.98 -4.55 14.14
N ALA A 239 -2.19 -3.49 14.17
CA ALA A 239 -2.60 -2.22 14.74
C ALA A 239 -3.84 -1.65 14.02
N GLN A 240 -3.92 -1.80 12.71
CA GLN A 240 -5.08 -1.36 11.92
C GLN A 240 -6.31 -2.22 12.15
N LEU A 241 -6.14 -3.55 12.14
CA LEU A 241 -7.24 -4.47 12.44
C LEU A 241 -7.82 -4.23 13.84
N ARG A 242 -6.97 -3.98 14.85
CA ARG A 242 -7.40 -3.61 16.21
C ARG A 242 -8.11 -2.26 16.26
N ALA A 243 -7.76 -1.33 15.39
CA ALA A 243 -8.43 -0.05 15.24
C ALA A 243 -9.74 -0.13 14.44
N GLY A 244 -10.16 -1.33 13.99
CA GLY A 244 -11.33 -1.51 13.14
C GLY A 244 -11.14 -0.95 11.73
N ARG A 245 -9.90 -0.67 11.32
CA ARG A 245 -9.56 -0.15 10.00
C ARG A 245 -9.20 -1.29 9.05
N SER A 246 -9.39 -1.06 7.75
CA SER A 246 -8.94 -1.96 6.71
C SER A 246 -7.42 -2.19 6.82
N ALA A 247 -6.99 -3.45 6.75
CA ALA A 247 -5.58 -3.82 6.82
C ALA A 247 -4.82 -3.27 5.61
N ARG A 248 -4.03 -2.22 5.83
CA ARG A 248 -3.31 -1.46 4.81
C ARG A 248 -1.88 -1.15 5.25
N LEU A 249 -0.88 -1.72 4.62
CA LEU A 249 0.51 -1.52 5.07
C LEU A 249 0.93 -0.04 5.08
N PRO A 250 1.80 0.42 6.00
CA PRO A 250 2.45 1.71 5.88
C PRO A 250 3.19 1.85 4.54
N ARG A 251 3.24 3.07 3.97
CA ARG A 251 3.83 3.36 2.63
C ARG A 251 5.22 2.78 2.46
N ARG A 252 6.09 3.00 3.46
CA ARG A 252 7.47 2.49 3.50
C ARG A 252 7.59 0.96 3.46
N LEU A 253 6.50 0.23 3.72
CA LEU A 253 6.46 -1.25 3.77
C LEU A 253 5.79 -1.89 2.55
N ARG A 254 5.32 -1.09 1.57
CA ARG A 254 4.61 -1.58 0.37
C ARG A 254 5.47 -1.86 -0.86
N GLY A 255 6.73 -1.42 -0.86
CA GLY A 255 7.60 -1.43 -2.07
C GLY A 255 8.00 -2.81 -2.62
N GLU A 256 8.42 -2.80 -3.89
CA GLU A 256 8.95 -3.93 -4.70
C GLU A 256 10.18 -4.62 -4.08
N ASP A 257 10.81 -3.98 -3.11
CA ASP A 257 11.99 -4.47 -2.41
C ASP A 257 11.76 -5.79 -1.65
N ARG A 258 10.51 -6.20 -1.36
CA ARG A 258 10.27 -7.43 -0.58
C ARG A 258 10.83 -8.67 -1.27
N GLN A 259 10.55 -8.82 -2.57
CA GLN A 259 11.02 -9.98 -3.32
C GLN A 259 12.55 -9.97 -3.42
N ALA A 260 13.13 -8.79 -3.68
CA ALA A 260 14.59 -8.63 -3.76
C ALA A 260 15.28 -8.92 -2.42
N ARG A 261 14.74 -8.42 -1.29
CA ARG A 261 15.26 -8.68 0.06
C ARG A 261 15.12 -10.15 0.44
N TRP A 262 13.98 -10.76 0.11
CA TRP A 262 13.78 -12.19 0.30
C TRP A 262 14.83 -13.01 -0.46
N GLU A 263 14.99 -12.73 -1.75
CA GLU A 263 15.98 -13.41 -2.59
C GLU A 263 17.42 -13.18 -2.12
N SER A 264 17.76 -12.00 -1.61
CA SER A 264 19.06 -11.75 -0.99
C SER A 264 19.25 -12.59 0.28
N ALA A 265 18.27 -12.65 1.17
CA ALA A 265 18.35 -13.49 2.36
C ALA A 265 18.49 -14.99 2.00
N VAL A 266 17.73 -15.48 1.02
CA VAL A 266 17.85 -16.88 0.54
C VAL A 266 19.23 -17.15 -0.05
N ARG A 267 19.75 -16.27 -0.92
CA ARG A 267 21.11 -16.41 -1.46
C ARG A 267 22.17 -16.39 -0.37
N GLN A 268 21.98 -15.56 0.65
CA GLN A 268 22.91 -15.49 1.77
C GLN A 268 22.84 -16.74 2.65
N GLN A 269 21.65 -17.28 2.90
CA GLN A 269 21.46 -18.53 3.63
C GLN A 269 22.14 -19.70 2.92
N MET A 270 21.94 -19.84 1.60
CA MET A 270 22.63 -20.85 0.78
C MET A 270 24.16 -20.77 0.95
N ARG A 271 24.72 -19.55 1.01
CA ARG A 271 26.17 -19.34 1.19
C ARG A 271 26.65 -19.67 2.60
N LEU A 272 25.90 -19.31 3.63
CA LEU A 272 26.31 -19.48 5.02
C LEU A 272 26.15 -20.92 5.51
N ALA A 273 25.06 -21.59 5.14
CA ALA A 273 24.71 -22.92 5.60
C ALA A 273 25.02 -24.04 4.59
N SER A 274 25.47 -23.68 3.37
CA SER A 274 25.66 -24.63 2.25
C SER A 274 24.39 -25.41 1.87
N GLU A 275 23.24 -24.78 2.13
CA GLU A 275 21.91 -25.31 1.83
C GLU A 275 21.56 -25.16 0.34
N THR A 276 20.69 -26.05 -0.14
CA THR A 276 20.01 -25.86 -1.44
C THR A 276 19.09 -24.64 -1.38
N ARG A 277 18.65 -24.15 -2.55
CA ARG A 277 17.71 -23.02 -2.60
C ARG A 277 16.40 -23.32 -1.88
N GLU A 278 15.91 -24.54 -1.99
CA GLU A 278 14.65 -24.98 -1.35
C GLU A 278 14.78 -25.00 0.17
N GLU A 279 15.85 -25.59 0.70
CA GLU A 279 16.16 -25.60 2.14
C GLU A 279 16.36 -24.18 2.68
N ALA A 280 17.11 -23.34 1.97
CA ALA A 280 17.34 -21.95 2.35
C ALA A 280 16.05 -21.11 2.36
N ASP A 281 15.17 -21.32 1.38
CA ASP A 281 13.86 -20.67 1.32
C ASP A 281 12.95 -21.11 2.48
N GLU A 282 12.96 -22.40 2.82
CA GLU A 282 12.23 -22.93 3.97
C GLU A 282 12.77 -22.38 5.30
N ALA A 283 14.10 -22.33 5.47
CA ALA A 283 14.74 -21.78 6.66
C ALA A 283 14.42 -20.29 6.86
N VAL A 284 14.52 -19.49 5.78
CA VAL A 284 14.16 -18.07 5.80
C VAL A 284 12.65 -17.89 6.06
N THR A 285 11.80 -18.74 5.48
CA THR A 285 10.35 -18.74 5.75
C THR A 285 10.04 -19.01 7.22
N SER A 286 10.64 -20.05 7.78
CA SER A 286 10.48 -20.42 9.18
C SER A 286 10.94 -19.28 10.10
N MET A 287 12.09 -18.66 9.83
CA MET A 287 12.62 -17.52 10.57
C MET A 287 11.67 -16.31 10.57
N VAL A 288 11.17 -15.93 9.39
CA VAL A 288 10.26 -14.78 9.25
C VAL A 288 8.95 -15.04 9.99
N ASN A 289 8.40 -16.27 9.88
CA ASN A 289 7.17 -16.64 10.57
C ASN A 289 7.36 -16.72 12.09
N HIS A 290 8.51 -17.20 12.56
CA HIS A 290 8.85 -17.25 13.98
C HIS A 290 8.74 -15.85 14.59
N LEU A 291 9.47 -14.90 14.04
CA LEU A 291 9.55 -13.55 14.62
C LEU A 291 8.28 -12.73 14.39
N SER A 292 7.61 -12.91 13.25
CA SER A 292 6.32 -12.26 13.00
C SER A 292 5.25 -12.74 13.98
N ARG A 293 5.23 -14.05 14.28
CA ARG A 293 4.33 -14.63 15.30
C ARG A 293 4.74 -14.17 16.70
N LEU A 294 6.03 -14.09 17.00
CA LEU A 294 6.47 -13.65 18.33
C LEU A 294 6.03 -12.20 18.60
N ALA A 295 6.22 -11.32 17.61
CA ALA A 295 5.77 -9.93 17.68
C ALA A 295 4.25 -9.78 17.78
N HIS A 296 3.48 -10.76 17.31
CA HIS A 296 2.03 -10.78 17.48
C HIS A 296 1.62 -10.99 18.95
N HIS A 297 2.33 -11.87 19.66
CA HIS A 297 1.99 -12.27 21.04
C HIS A 297 2.71 -11.46 22.13
N ALA A 298 3.84 -10.84 21.80
CA ALA A 298 4.70 -10.16 22.76
C ALA A 298 5.00 -8.72 22.32
N ASP A 299 4.49 -7.77 23.09
CA ASP A 299 4.66 -6.32 22.90
C ASP A 299 6.12 -5.87 22.98
N TRP A 300 6.92 -6.54 23.80
CA TRP A 300 8.34 -6.23 23.98
C TRP A 300 9.19 -6.52 22.73
N VAL A 301 8.71 -7.24 21.72
CA VAL A 301 9.53 -7.63 20.57
C VAL A 301 9.80 -6.44 19.63
N SER A 302 8.91 -5.46 19.60
CA SER A 302 8.97 -4.35 18.65
C SER A 302 9.54 -3.09 19.28
N GLY A 303 10.62 -2.57 18.72
CA GLY A 303 11.19 -1.27 19.13
C GLY A 303 11.95 -1.28 20.47
N THR A 304 12.23 -2.45 21.05
CA THR A 304 12.98 -2.58 22.31
C THR A 304 14.36 -3.20 22.09
N ILE A 305 15.23 -3.09 23.11
CA ILE A 305 16.56 -3.71 23.09
C ILE A 305 16.44 -5.24 23.16
N GLU A 306 15.46 -5.75 23.91
CA GLU A 306 15.17 -7.16 24.06
C GLU A 306 14.70 -7.76 22.74
N GLY A 307 13.83 -7.05 22.02
CA GLY A 307 13.36 -7.42 20.69
C GLY A 307 14.49 -7.50 19.67
N ALA A 308 15.37 -6.49 19.63
CA ALA A 308 16.56 -6.51 18.78
C ALA A 308 17.48 -7.70 19.10
N ALA A 309 17.65 -8.04 20.37
CA ALA A 309 18.42 -9.22 20.77
C ALA A 309 17.75 -10.54 20.36
N ALA A 310 16.42 -10.65 20.44
CA ALA A 310 15.70 -11.84 20.00
C ALA A 310 15.86 -12.07 18.49
N VAL A 311 15.82 -10.99 17.69
CA VAL A 311 16.12 -11.04 16.26
C VAL A 311 17.52 -11.61 16.00
N GLU A 312 18.55 -11.12 16.71
CA GLU A 312 19.91 -11.64 16.56
C GLU A 312 20.03 -13.12 16.91
N GLU A 313 19.35 -13.57 17.96
CA GLU A 313 19.39 -14.97 18.41
C GLU A 313 18.73 -15.91 17.39
N VAL A 314 17.57 -15.52 16.84
CA VAL A 314 16.90 -16.30 15.79
C VAL A 314 17.72 -16.29 14.50
N VAL A 315 18.20 -15.15 14.04
CA VAL A 315 19.00 -15.06 12.80
C VAL A 315 20.27 -15.91 12.91
N ARG A 316 20.95 -15.89 14.07
CA ARG A 316 22.14 -16.73 14.30
C ARG A 316 21.78 -18.22 14.35
N TYR A 317 20.66 -18.57 14.96
CA TYR A 317 20.19 -19.95 14.99
C TYR A 317 19.86 -20.46 13.59
N THR A 318 19.12 -19.69 12.79
CA THR A 318 18.76 -20.05 11.41
C THR A 318 19.99 -20.22 10.52
N ALA A 319 20.96 -19.30 10.59
CA ALA A 319 22.11 -19.33 9.68
C ALA A 319 23.15 -20.40 10.03
N PHE A 320 23.27 -20.79 11.30
CA PHE A 320 24.38 -21.61 11.78
C PHE A 320 23.99 -22.81 12.64
N ALA A 321 22.70 -23.01 12.91
CA ALA A 321 22.20 -24.00 13.87
C ALA A 321 22.95 -23.95 15.23
N SER A 322 23.38 -22.75 15.63
CA SER A 322 24.26 -22.55 16.79
C SER A 322 23.56 -22.76 18.12
N GLU A 323 24.32 -23.16 19.15
CA GLU A 323 23.86 -23.09 20.53
C GLU A 323 23.74 -21.61 20.96
N VAL A 324 22.54 -21.06 20.78
CA VAL A 324 22.20 -19.71 21.23
C VAL A 324 21.53 -19.78 22.61
N PRO A 325 21.70 -18.77 23.48
CA PRO A 325 20.95 -18.67 24.73
C PRO A 325 19.44 -18.90 24.58
N SER A 326 18.84 -18.51 23.45
CA SER A 326 17.42 -18.74 23.17
C SER A 326 17.08 -20.17 22.67
N LEU A 327 18.01 -21.14 22.72
CA LEU A 327 17.85 -22.49 22.17
C LEU A 327 16.56 -23.22 22.61
N PRO A 328 16.11 -23.13 23.89
CA PRO A 328 14.84 -23.73 24.29
C PRO A 328 13.65 -23.19 23.47
N ALA A 329 13.67 -21.90 23.17
CA ALA A 329 12.64 -21.24 22.38
C ALA A 329 12.73 -21.62 20.89
N GLN A 330 13.94 -21.79 20.35
CA GLN A 330 14.16 -22.25 18.97
C GLN A 330 13.60 -23.67 18.75
N ARG A 331 13.91 -24.60 19.66
CA ARG A 331 13.37 -25.97 19.60
C ARG A 331 11.86 -26.04 19.79
N ALA A 332 11.32 -25.14 20.62
CA ALA A 332 9.87 -25.04 20.77
C ALA A 332 9.21 -24.55 19.49
N TRP A 333 9.83 -23.60 18.79
CA TRP A 333 9.39 -23.15 17.47
C TRP A 333 9.45 -24.26 16.42
N GLU A 334 10.54 -25.03 16.32
CA GLU A 334 10.63 -26.14 15.35
C GLU A 334 9.50 -27.15 15.51
N ARG A 335 9.14 -27.49 16.76
CA ARG A 335 7.99 -28.37 17.06
C ARG A 335 6.66 -27.74 16.64
N LEU A 336 6.51 -26.43 16.83
CA LEU A 336 5.32 -25.69 16.42
C LEU A 336 5.21 -25.63 14.88
N TRP A 337 6.33 -25.36 14.21
CA TRP A 337 6.45 -25.23 12.76
C TRP A 337 6.19 -26.55 12.04
N ALA A 338 6.77 -27.65 12.53
CA ALA A 338 6.58 -29.00 11.98
C ALA A 338 5.13 -29.51 12.09
N GLY A 339 4.29 -28.90 12.94
CA GLY A 339 2.91 -29.34 13.18
C GLY A 339 1.82 -28.71 12.30
N GLY A 340 2.14 -27.82 11.35
CA GLY A 340 1.30 -27.50 10.18
C GLY A 340 -0.10 -26.86 10.35
N THR A 341 -0.57 -26.50 11.56
CA THR A 341 -1.93 -25.94 11.89
C THR A 341 -3.15 -26.86 11.62
N PRO A 342 -4.32 -26.72 12.30
CA PRO A 342 -4.65 -26.03 13.54
C PRO A 342 -5.16 -26.98 14.67
N ASP A 343 -4.83 -28.28 14.64
CA ASP A 343 -5.11 -29.21 15.76
C ASP A 343 -3.80 -29.59 16.48
N LEU A 344 -2.98 -28.58 16.78
CA LEU A 344 -1.81 -28.79 17.64
C LEU A 344 -2.29 -29.11 19.06
N PRO A 345 -1.62 -30.03 19.79
CA PRO A 345 -1.91 -30.22 21.21
C PRO A 345 -1.79 -28.88 21.93
N SER A 346 -2.82 -28.52 22.69
CA SER A 346 -2.84 -27.36 23.58
C SER A 346 -1.56 -27.36 24.42
N GLY A 347 -0.65 -26.41 24.15
CA GLY A 347 0.58 -26.23 24.93
C GLY A 347 1.87 -26.02 24.12
N THR A 348 1.91 -26.31 22.82
CA THR A 348 3.14 -26.08 22.01
C THR A 348 3.46 -24.59 21.84
N GLU A 349 2.44 -23.77 21.57
CA GLU A 349 2.56 -22.32 21.50
C GLU A 349 2.85 -21.69 22.86
N GLU A 350 2.19 -22.15 23.92
CA GLU A 350 2.44 -21.70 25.30
C GLU A 350 3.87 -22.02 25.74
N ALA A 351 4.38 -23.21 25.42
CA ALA A 351 5.76 -23.60 25.71
C ALA A 351 6.78 -22.72 24.96
N TRP A 352 6.48 -22.38 23.70
CA TRP A 352 7.33 -21.47 22.91
C TRP A 352 7.34 -20.04 23.48
N LEU A 353 6.17 -19.47 23.82
CA LEU A 353 6.08 -18.16 24.44
C LEU A 353 6.75 -18.13 25.83
N THR A 354 6.55 -19.18 26.62
CA THR A 354 7.19 -19.33 27.94
C THR A 354 8.72 -19.37 27.83
N ALA A 355 9.25 -20.08 26.83
CA ALA A 355 10.69 -20.15 26.62
C ALA A 355 11.30 -18.79 26.24
N TRP A 356 10.61 -17.99 25.42
CA TRP A 356 11.04 -16.61 25.12
C TRP A 356 10.98 -15.70 26.33
N GLU A 357 9.94 -15.83 27.16
CA GLU A 357 9.81 -15.05 28.39
C GLU A 357 10.91 -15.39 29.40
N GLN A 358 11.23 -16.67 29.58
CA GLN A 358 12.34 -17.12 30.41
C GLN A 358 13.68 -16.56 29.94
N TRP A 359 13.97 -16.66 28.63
CA TRP A 359 15.17 -16.07 28.04
C TRP A 359 15.26 -14.55 28.30
N ARG A 360 14.15 -13.81 28.17
CA ARG A 360 14.08 -12.37 28.43
C ARG A 360 14.41 -12.04 29.89
N VAL A 361 13.81 -12.76 30.82
CA VAL A 361 14.03 -12.57 32.27
C VAL A 361 15.48 -12.87 32.64
N GLU A 362 16.04 -13.99 32.19
CA GLU A 362 17.41 -14.37 32.47
C GLU A 362 18.40 -13.34 31.93
N ARG A 363 18.21 -12.87 30.70
CA ARG A 363 19.05 -11.84 30.08
C ARG A 363 19.03 -10.53 30.87
N THR A 364 17.86 -10.11 31.33
CA THR A 364 17.70 -8.89 32.13
C THR A 364 18.44 -9.00 33.46
N GLN A 365 18.33 -10.14 34.15
CA GLN A 365 19.03 -10.40 35.41
C GLN A 365 20.56 -10.44 35.28
N HIS A 366 21.08 -10.98 34.17
CA HIS A 366 22.52 -10.98 33.91
C HIS A 366 23.07 -9.59 33.60
N ARG A 367 22.24 -8.68 33.06
CA ARG A 367 22.62 -7.29 32.79
C ARG A 367 22.70 -6.44 34.06
N THR A 368 21.82 -6.68 35.04
CA THR A 368 21.83 -5.94 36.33
C THR A 368 22.99 -6.35 37.25
N ARG A 369 23.66 -7.49 36.97
CA ARG A 369 24.79 -8.01 37.76
C ARG A 369 26.16 -7.60 37.23
N ARG A 370 26.23 -6.93 36.09
CA ARG A 370 27.44 -6.32 35.52
C ARG A 370 27.36 -4.81 35.67
#